data_AF-A0A351DDG1-F1
#
_entry.id   AF-A0A351DDG1-F1
#
_cell.length_a   1.000
_cell.length_b   1.000
_cell.length_c   1.000
_cell.angle_alpha   90.00
_cell.angle_beta   90.00
_cell.angle_gamma   90.00
#
_symmetry.space_group_name_H-M   'P 1'
#
loop_
_entity.id
_entity.type
_entity.pdbx_description
1 polymer ?
#
loop_
_entity_poly.entity_id
_entity_poly.type
_entity_poly.pdbx_seq_one_letter_code
_entity_poly.pdbx_strand_id
1 'polypeptide(L)' 'MVIPDITEESLRSFPKVLLHDHLDGGLRPETIIEIAQHTNYLHLPSY' A
#
# COMPACT_ATOMS: atom_id res chain seq x y z
N MET A 1 -29.99 12.72 -11.63
CA MET A 1 -28.76 11.93 -11.42
C MET A 1 -28.61 11.74 -9.92
N VAL A 2 -28.67 10.51 -9.44
CA VAL A 2 -28.47 10.22 -8.01
C VAL A 2 -26.97 10.15 -7.77
N ILE A 3 -26.46 11.01 -6.89
CA ILE A 3 -25.08 10.89 -6.42
C ILE A 3 -25.11 9.79 -5.36
N PRO A 4 -24.35 8.69 -5.53
CA PRO A 4 -24.29 7.65 -4.52
C PRO A 4 -23.63 8.19 -3.24
N ASP A 5 -24.10 7.74 -2.09
CA ASP A 5 -23.46 8.05 -0.81
C ASP A 5 -22.03 7.52 -0.81
N ILE A 6 -21.08 8.40 -0.48
CA ILE A 6 -19.66 8.06 -0.41
C ILE A 6 -19.39 7.38 0.93
N THR A 7 -19.52 6.06 0.95
CA THR A 7 -19.11 5.19 2.07
C THR A 7 -17.83 4.44 1.73
N GLU A 8 -17.13 3.91 2.74
CA GLU A 8 -15.94 3.08 2.50
C GLU A 8 -16.28 1.83 1.64
N GLU A 9 -17.42 1.20 1.90
CA GLU A 9 -17.90 0.05 1.14
C GLU A 9 -18.18 0.42 -0.33
N SER A 10 -18.80 1.58 -0.57
CA SER A 10 -19.02 2.09 -1.93
C SER A 10 -17.68 2.31 -2.65
N LEU A 11 -16.70 2.94 -1.99
CA LEU A 11 -15.38 3.23 -2.56
C LEU A 11 -14.63 1.94 -2.91
N ARG A 12 -14.72 0.90 -2.09
CA ARG A 12 -14.10 -0.41 -2.34
C ARG A 12 -14.73 -1.13 -3.53
N SER A 13 -16.05 -1.07 -3.68
CA SER A 13 -16.78 -1.80 -4.73
C SER A 13 -16.65 -1.22 -6.16
N PHE A 14 -16.31 0.07 -6.31
CA PHE A 14 -16.13 0.65 -7.64
C PHE A 14 -15.00 -0.03 -8.45
N PRO A 15 -15.18 -0.27 -9.77
CA PRO A 15 -14.08 -0.70 -10.62
C PRO A 15 -13.06 0.45 -10.72
N LYS A 16 -11.79 0.14 -10.46
CA LYS A 16 -10.69 1.12 -10.39
C LYS A 16 -9.54 0.67 -11.27
N VAL A 17 -8.83 1.63 -11.84
CA VAL A 17 -7.56 1.43 -12.55
C VAL A 17 -6.47 2.24 -11.86
N LEU A 18 -5.27 1.68 -11.78
CA LEU A 18 -4.08 2.35 -11.26
C LEU A 18 -3.21 2.76 -12.44
N LEU A 19 -3.12 4.07 -12.69
CA LEU A 19 -2.38 4.61 -13.85
C LEU A 19 -0.92 4.90 -13.53
N HIS A 20 -0.60 5.07 -12.25
CA HIS A 20 0.73 5.44 -11.79
C HIS A 20 0.93 4.95 -10.37
N ASP A 21 1.94 4.14 -10.16
CA ASP A 21 2.48 3.81 -8.84
C ASP A 21 3.93 3.34 -8.99
N HIS A 22 4.73 3.51 -7.93
CA HIS A 22 6.07 2.96 -7.86
C HIS A 22 6.00 1.57 -7.24
N LEU A 23 6.57 0.57 -7.91
CA LEU A 23 6.60 -0.81 -7.42
C LEU A 23 7.13 -0.90 -5.98
N ASP A 24 8.26 -0.24 -5.71
CA ASP A 24 8.91 -0.27 -4.40
C ASP A 24 8.17 0.59 -3.36
N GLY A 25 7.37 1.55 -3.82
CA GLY A 25 6.56 2.43 -2.96
C GLY A 25 5.31 1.73 -2.40
N GLY A 26 4.89 0.62 -3.01
CA GLY A 26 3.73 -0.17 -2.57
C GLY A 26 4.05 -1.32 -1.60
N LEU A 27 5.31 -1.50 -1.21
CA LEU A 27 5.69 -2.56 -0.27
C LEU A 27 5.09 -2.33 1.12
N ARG A 28 4.61 -3.41 1.74
CA ARG A 28 4.14 -3.38 3.12
C ARG A 28 5.33 -3.24 4.07
N PRO A 29 5.21 -2.47 5.18
CA PRO A 29 6.28 -2.34 6.17
C PRO A 29 6.82 -3.68 6.68
N GLU A 30 5.94 -4.67 6.90
CA GLU A 30 6.32 -6.00 7.37
C GLU A 30 7.24 -6.72 6.36
N THR A 31 6.95 -6.59 5.07
CA THR A 31 7.79 -7.15 4.00
C THR A 31 9.16 -6.48 3.94
N ILE A 32 9.23 -5.16 4.16
CA ILE A 32 10.50 -4.44 4.22
C ILE A 32 11.36 -4.95 5.39
N ILE A 33 10.75 -5.19 6.55
CA ILE A 33 11.42 -5.75 7.73
C ILE A 33 11.95 -7.16 7.44
N GLU A 34 11.15 -8.03 6.83
CA GLU A 34 11.57 -9.39 6.46
C GLU A 34 12.72 -9.38 5.44
N ILE A 35 12.67 -8.52 4.43
CA ILE A 35 13.77 -8.36 3.45
C ILE A 35 15.05 -7.89 4.14
N ALA A 36 14.97 -6.93 5.06
CA ALA A 36 16.12 -6.42 5.79
C ALA A 36 16.79 -7.54 6.61
N GLN A 37 16.01 -8.39 7.27
CA GLN A 37 16.52 -9.56 8.00
C GLN A 37 17.23 -10.55 7.07
N HIS A 38 16.63 -10.92 5.94
CA HIS A 38 17.22 -11.87 4.99
C HIS A 38 18.49 -11.35 4.31
N THR A 39 18.62 -10.04 4.17
CA THR A 39 19.78 -9.38 3.53
C THR A 39 20.84 -8.92 4.51
N ASN A 40 20.65 -9.16 5.82
CA ASN A 40 21.47 -8.62 6.91
C ASN A 40 21.59 -7.09 6.88
N TYR A 41 20.55 -6.39 6.42
CA TYR A 41 20.47 -4.95 6.46
C TYR A 41 20.04 -4.48 7.86
N LEU A 42 20.93 -3.79 8.57
CA LEU A 42 20.75 -3.43 9.99
C LEU A 42 20.36 -1.97 10.24
N HIS A 43 20.21 -1.18 9.17
CA HIS A 43 20.02 0.28 9.26
C HIS A 43 18.60 0.70 8.91
N LEU A 44 17.61 -0.09 9.32
CA LEU A 44 16.22 0.39 9.30
C LEU A 44 16.04 1.49 10.35
N PRO A 45 15.22 2.52 10.09
CA PRO A 45 14.90 3.53 11.10
C PRO A 45 14.24 2.89 12.34
N SER A 46 14.80 3.14 13.53
CA SER A 46 14.17 2.85 14.82
C SER A 46 14.04 4.16 15.61
N TYR A 47 12.90 4.36 16.27
CA TYR A 47 12.69 5.48 17.19
C TYR A 47 13.31 5.21 18.56
#